data_AF-A0A928DFI5-F1
#
_entry.id   AF-A0A928DFI5-F1
#
_cell.length_a   1.000
_cell.length_b   1.000
_cell.length_c   1.000
_cell.angle_alpha   90.00
_cell.angle_beta   90.00
_cell.angle_gamma   90.00
#
_symmetry.space_group_name_H-M   'P 1'
#
loop_
_entity.id
_entity.type
_entity.pdbx_description
1 polymer ?
#
loop_
_entity_poly.entity_id
_entity_poly.type
_entity_poly.pdbx_seq_one_letter_code
_entity_poly.pdbx_strand_id
1 'polypeptide(L)'
;AMFAKRAIMLGDYKQLPPFPKPQAVMNALTANGEVIETELLSLLSESAMEWLVKHRECPSIRLSTSYRCQNPRLLRFISGSFYNAGIKPDTGAEYYSLPLPERERKFPPSTLRWISTSQEANRRETVILPGRTGAGKPGICNRMEANICVKAVKDLLKKYPLNEITIITPYRAQTELIRQKLTSLLGKNYDPEEWKNFLTCRVSTVDSFQGGESDAVVISYVRSNPHGKIGFTDHPNRINVAHTRCRCELVVIGDLECLKKRSNGGIFTRLEQAFLLDGEIVPASQVLKPSELQPELF
;
A
#
# COMPACT_ATOMS: atom_id res chain seq x y z
N ALA A 1 -15.31 38.93 -8.44
CA ALA A 1 -16.56 38.29 -7.97
C ALA A 1 -16.21 37.29 -6.88
N MET A 2 -16.88 37.32 -5.73
CA MET A 2 -16.65 36.35 -4.65
C MET A 2 -17.62 35.17 -4.86
N PHE A 3 -17.09 34.00 -5.24
CA PHE A 3 -17.91 32.83 -5.63
C PHE A 3 -18.69 32.21 -4.46
N ALA A 4 -18.26 32.41 -3.22
CA ALA A 4 -18.97 31.99 -2.01
C ALA A 4 -18.61 32.86 -0.80
N LYS A 5 -19.57 33.06 0.11
CA LYS A 5 -19.34 33.76 1.40
C LYS A 5 -18.69 32.87 2.46
N ARG A 6 -18.86 31.55 2.34
CA ARG A 6 -18.29 30.52 3.23
C ARG A 6 -18.02 29.27 2.40
N ALA A 7 -16.91 28.60 2.65
CA ALA A 7 -16.55 27.33 2.03
C ALA A 7 -16.07 26.37 3.11
N ILE A 8 -16.46 25.10 3.00
CA ILE A 8 -15.97 24.01 3.86
C ILE A 8 -15.30 23.00 2.92
N MET A 9 -14.05 22.68 3.21
CA MET A 9 -13.30 21.66 2.48
C MET A 9 -13.23 20.39 3.32
N LEU A 10 -13.64 19.27 2.75
CA LEU A 10 -13.58 17.95 3.38
C LEU A 10 -12.55 17.12 2.64
N GLY A 11 -11.62 16.50 3.39
CA GLY A 11 -10.58 15.66 2.81
C GLY A 11 -9.51 15.29 3.82
N ASP A 12 -8.55 14.50 3.34
CA ASP A 12 -7.36 14.13 4.08
C ASP A 12 -6.14 14.38 3.19
N TYR A 13 -5.48 15.52 3.44
CA TYR A 13 -4.30 15.92 2.68
C TYR A 13 -3.07 15.03 2.92
N LYS A 14 -3.13 14.08 3.87
CA LYS A 14 -2.10 13.05 4.06
C LYS A 14 -2.32 11.81 3.18
N GLN A 15 -3.42 11.75 2.43
CA GLN A 15 -3.70 10.72 1.41
C GLN A 15 -3.32 11.22 0.01
N LEU A 16 -3.72 10.51 -1.05
CA LEU A 16 -3.24 10.79 -2.42
C LEU A 16 -3.39 12.28 -2.78
N PRO A 17 -2.30 12.96 -3.17
CA PRO A 17 -2.39 14.31 -3.69
C PRO A 17 -3.13 14.30 -5.04
N PRO A 18 -3.56 15.46 -5.56
CA PRO A 18 -3.97 15.56 -6.96
C PRO A 18 -2.90 14.93 -7.87
N PHE A 19 -3.34 14.25 -8.94
CA PHE A 19 -2.46 13.45 -9.80
C PHE A 19 -1.14 14.17 -10.09
N PRO A 20 0.03 13.51 -9.88
CA PRO A 20 1.30 14.13 -10.20
C PRO A 20 1.28 14.55 -11.67
N LYS A 21 1.64 15.80 -11.95
CA LYS A 21 1.73 16.25 -13.34
C LYS A 21 2.70 15.33 -14.09
N PRO A 22 2.39 14.97 -15.36
CA PRO A 22 3.28 14.12 -16.14
C PRO A 22 4.72 14.66 -16.09
N GLN A 23 5.72 13.79 -16.00
CA GLN A 23 7.12 14.23 -15.93
C GLN A 23 7.49 15.16 -17.08
N ALA A 24 6.89 14.96 -18.26
CA ALA A 24 7.04 15.87 -19.40
C ALA A 24 6.56 17.30 -19.11
N VAL A 25 5.47 17.46 -18.37
CA VAL A 25 4.95 18.77 -17.94
C VAL A 25 5.87 19.40 -16.90
N MET A 26 6.35 18.62 -15.92
CA MET A 26 7.31 19.12 -14.94
C MET A 26 8.62 19.55 -15.60
N ASN A 27 9.13 18.75 -16.54
CA ASN A 27 10.33 19.06 -17.30
C ASN A 27 10.15 20.29 -18.18
N ALA A 28 8.99 20.45 -18.82
CA ALA A 28 8.67 21.64 -19.62
C ALA A 28 8.59 22.92 -18.78
N LEU A 29 8.03 22.83 -17.56
CA LEU A 29 7.99 23.94 -16.61
C LEU A 29 9.41 24.38 -16.18
N THR A 30 10.34 23.43 -16.05
CA THR A 30 11.75 23.72 -15.71
C THR A 30 12.62 24.11 -16.90
N ALA A 31 12.23 23.71 -18.13
CA ALA A 31 13.05 23.89 -19.34
C ALA A 31 13.13 25.37 -19.79
N ASN A 32 12.16 26.20 -19.42
CA ASN A 32 12.15 27.62 -19.76
C ASN A 32 13.04 28.50 -18.86
N GLY A 33 13.81 27.93 -17.94
CA GLY A 33 14.81 28.65 -17.15
C GLY A 33 14.25 29.59 -16.08
N GLU A 34 12.92 29.72 -15.96
CA GLU A 34 12.30 30.42 -14.84
C GLU A 34 12.43 29.57 -13.58
N VAL A 35 12.99 30.17 -12.52
CA VAL A 35 13.00 29.57 -11.19
C VAL A 35 11.55 29.40 -10.78
N ILE A 36 11.07 28.16 -10.71
CA ILE A 36 9.75 27.90 -10.16
C ILE A 36 9.82 28.29 -8.69
N GLU A 37 9.15 29.38 -8.31
CA GLU A 37 9.06 29.81 -6.92
C GLU A 37 8.49 28.66 -6.07
N THR A 38 8.97 28.55 -4.83
CA THR A 38 8.53 27.51 -3.89
C THR A 38 7.00 27.49 -3.76
N GLU A 39 6.36 28.65 -3.80
CA GLU A 39 4.90 28.78 -3.71
C GLU A 39 4.18 28.18 -4.95
N LEU A 40 4.74 28.34 -6.15
CA LEU A 40 4.21 27.76 -7.38
C LEU A 40 4.41 26.23 -7.42
N LEU A 41 5.56 25.74 -6.94
CA LEU A 41 5.80 24.31 -6.74
C LEU A 41 4.81 23.68 -5.75
N SER A 42 4.51 24.37 -4.65
CA SER A 42 3.51 23.93 -3.68
C SER A 42 2.12 23.85 -4.31
N LEU A 43 1.70 24.85 -5.10
CA LEU A 43 0.42 24.83 -5.81
C LEU A 43 0.27 23.67 -6.82
N LEU A 44 1.39 23.18 -7.35
CA LEU A 44 1.42 22.11 -8.35
C LEU A 44 1.48 20.70 -7.75
N SER A 45 1.98 20.58 -6.52
CA SER A 45 2.27 19.30 -5.87
C SER A 45 1.37 19.02 -4.66
N GLU A 46 0.88 20.07 -4.01
CA GLU A 46 0.00 19.98 -2.85
C GLU A 46 -1.47 20.08 -3.27
N SER A 47 -2.35 19.47 -2.48
CA SER A 47 -3.78 19.73 -2.62
C SER A 47 -4.10 21.16 -2.14
N ALA A 48 -5.18 21.76 -2.65
CA ALA A 48 -5.63 23.08 -2.17
C ALA A 48 -5.85 23.11 -0.64
N MET A 49 -6.33 22.00 -0.05
CA MET A 49 -6.47 21.86 1.40
C MET A 49 -5.11 21.88 2.11
N GLU A 50 -4.14 21.11 1.62
CA GLU A 50 -2.78 21.06 2.18
C GLU A 50 -2.12 22.45 2.15
N TRP A 51 -2.22 23.12 1.00
CA TRP A 51 -1.63 24.43 0.80
C TRP A 51 -2.24 25.46 1.75
N LEU A 52 -3.59 25.48 1.88
CA LEU A 52 -4.29 26.39 2.80
C LEU A 52 -3.91 26.14 4.27
N VAL A 53 -3.76 24.88 4.68
CA VAL A 53 -3.38 24.53 6.05
C VAL A 53 -1.93 24.93 6.33
N LYS A 54 -0.99 24.67 5.40
CA LYS A 54 0.44 24.94 5.61
C LYS A 54 0.84 26.39 5.43
N HIS A 55 0.30 27.08 4.41
CA HIS A 55 0.80 28.39 3.96
C HIS A 55 -0.14 29.55 4.32
N ARG A 56 -1.37 29.25 4.74
CA ARG A 56 -2.38 30.25 5.13
C ARG A 56 -2.95 30.02 6.53
N GLU A 57 -2.39 29.05 7.27
CA GLU A 57 -2.79 28.71 8.64
C GLU A 57 -4.30 28.53 8.80
N CYS A 58 -4.96 28.04 7.75
CA CYS A 58 -6.41 27.90 7.72
C CYS A 58 -6.85 26.94 8.85
N PRO A 59 -7.85 27.31 9.67
CA PRO A 59 -8.34 26.44 10.74
C PRO A 59 -8.75 25.07 10.18
N SER A 60 -8.15 24.01 10.72
CA SER A 60 -8.48 22.64 10.35
C SER A 60 -8.95 21.86 11.56
N ILE A 61 -10.03 21.10 11.40
CA ILE A 61 -10.57 20.22 12.43
C ILE A 61 -10.25 18.79 12.00
N ARG A 62 -9.48 18.07 12.81
CA ARG A 62 -9.21 16.65 12.60
C ARG A 62 -10.25 15.82 13.34
N LEU A 63 -10.94 14.94 12.62
CA LEU A 63 -11.74 13.89 13.24
C LEU A 63 -10.78 12.83 13.83
N SER A 64 -10.78 12.69 15.15
CA SER A 64 -9.83 11.83 15.87
C SER A 64 -10.34 10.41 16.10
N THR A 65 -11.64 10.15 16.00
CA THR A 65 -12.22 8.83 16.26
C THR A 65 -12.41 8.06 14.96
N SER A 66 -11.86 6.86 14.88
CA SER A 66 -12.01 5.94 13.74
C SER A 66 -12.99 4.82 14.08
N TYR A 67 -14.01 4.68 13.25
CA TYR A 67 -15.01 3.59 13.30
C TYR A 67 -14.70 2.47 12.28
N ARG A 68 -13.60 2.61 11.54
CA ARG A 68 -13.25 1.79 10.38
C ARG A 68 -12.56 0.48 10.75
N CYS A 69 -11.63 0.57 11.69
CA CYS A 69 -10.67 -0.49 11.94
C CYS A 69 -11.13 -1.31 13.14
N GLN A 70 -11.49 -2.57 12.90
CA GLN A 70 -11.91 -3.49 13.95
C GLN A 70 -10.72 -4.04 14.74
N ASN A 71 -9.50 -3.87 14.21
CA ASN A 71 -8.24 -4.29 14.83
C ASN A 71 -7.47 -3.09 15.42
N PRO A 72 -7.44 -2.89 16.74
CA PRO A 72 -6.75 -1.74 17.32
C PRO A 72 -5.24 -1.75 17.13
N ARG A 73 -4.61 -2.91 16.91
CA ARG A 73 -3.17 -2.98 16.59
C ARG A 73 -2.90 -2.33 15.25
N LEU A 74 -3.72 -2.67 14.25
CA LEU A 74 -3.67 -2.06 12.93
C LEU A 74 -3.96 -0.56 12.99
N LEU A 75 -4.94 -0.14 13.80
CA LEU A 75 -5.23 1.29 13.96
C LEU A 75 -4.11 2.05 14.67
N ARG A 76 -3.52 1.47 15.72
CA ARG A 76 -2.37 2.04 16.43
C ARG A 76 -1.17 2.19 15.48
N PHE A 77 -0.90 1.14 14.70
CA PHE A 77 0.11 1.14 13.65
C PHE A 77 -0.12 2.25 12.62
N ILE A 78 -1.33 2.36 12.05
CA ILE A 78 -1.70 3.40 11.08
C ILE A 78 -1.58 4.79 11.71
N SER A 79 -2.14 4.97 12.91
CA SER A 79 -2.18 6.27 13.58
C SER A 79 -0.78 6.74 13.95
N GLY A 80 0.06 5.86 14.48
CA GLY A 80 1.45 6.16 14.81
C GLY A 80 2.29 6.48 13.58
N SER A 81 2.12 5.71 12.50
CA SER A 81 2.93 5.82 11.29
C SER A 81 2.58 7.04 10.43
N PHE A 82 1.29 7.38 10.30
CA PHE A 82 0.82 8.39 9.34
C PHE A 82 0.16 9.62 9.98
N TYR A 83 -0.42 9.47 11.18
CA TYR A 83 -1.25 10.51 11.80
C TYR A 83 -0.72 11.04 13.15
N ASN A 84 0.57 10.83 13.45
CA ASN A 84 1.22 11.30 14.69
C ASN A 84 0.43 10.90 15.95
N ALA A 85 -0.06 9.65 16.00
CA ALA A 85 -0.89 9.11 17.09
C ALA A 85 -2.20 9.90 17.35
N GLY A 86 -2.67 10.70 16.39
CA GLY A 86 -3.86 11.53 16.52
C GLY A 86 -5.20 10.86 16.22
N ILE A 87 -5.19 9.59 15.79
CA ILE A 87 -6.40 8.80 15.51
C ILE A 87 -6.54 7.72 16.58
N LYS A 88 -7.74 7.61 17.14
CA LYS A 88 -8.09 6.68 18.21
C LYS A 88 -9.24 5.77 17.76
N PRO A 89 -9.27 4.53 18.23
CA PRO A 89 -10.42 3.66 17.99
C PRO A 89 -11.65 4.19 18.73
N ASP A 90 -12.82 3.87 18.21
CA ASP A 90 -14.05 4.00 18.97
C ASP A 90 -14.02 3.10 20.22
N THR A 91 -14.41 3.65 21.38
CA THR A 91 -14.46 2.91 22.64
C THR A 91 -15.59 1.88 22.67
N GLY A 92 -16.59 2.02 21.79
CA GLY A 92 -17.67 1.04 21.58
C GLY A 92 -17.28 -0.13 20.67
N ALA A 93 -16.06 -0.16 20.12
CA ALA A 93 -15.62 -1.24 19.26
C ALA A 93 -15.57 -2.58 20.00
N GLU A 94 -15.90 -3.67 19.29
CA GLU A 94 -15.94 -5.04 19.83
C GLU A 94 -14.68 -5.42 20.59
N TYR A 95 -13.51 -4.99 20.14
CA TYR A 95 -12.26 -5.24 20.85
C TYR A 95 -12.33 -4.88 22.35
N TYR A 96 -12.94 -3.75 22.69
CA TYR A 96 -13.01 -3.27 24.07
C TYR A 96 -14.01 -4.04 24.93
N SER A 97 -15.00 -4.70 24.33
CA SER A 97 -15.95 -5.58 25.04
C SER A 97 -15.41 -7.00 25.26
N LEU A 98 -14.41 -7.44 24.48
CA LEU A 98 -13.86 -8.80 24.59
C LEU A 98 -12.90 -8.97 25.79
N PRO A 99 -12.87 -10.14 26.46
CA PRO A 99 -11.82 -10.52 27.40
C PRO A 99 -10.43 -10.64 26.74
N LEU A 100 -9.36 -10.49 27.52
CA LEU A 100 -7.97 -10.55 27.02
C LEU A 100 -7.64 -11.79 26.17
N PRO A 101 -7.98 -13.04 26.58
CA PRO A 101 -7.69 -14.22 25.76
C PRO A 101 -8.41 -14.21 24.41
N GLU A 102 -9.64 -13.69 24.37
CA GLU A 102 -10.40 -13.57 23.13
C GLU A 102 -9.85 -12.48 22.21
N ARG A 103 -9.35 -11.37 22.79
CA ARG A 103 -8.64 -10.33 22.04
C ARG A 103 -7.39 -10.90 21.36
N GLU A 104 -6.58 -11.67 22.06
CA GLU A 104 -5.38 -12.28 21.50
C GLU A 104 -5.68 -13.32 20.42
N ARG A 105 -6.77 -14.09 20.61
CA ARG A 105 -7.23 -15.06 19.59
C ARG A 105 -7.77 -14.39 18.34
N LYS A 106 -8.55 -13.32 18.49
CA LYS A 106 -9.23 -12.63 17.37
C LYS A 106 -8.31 -11.64 16.65
N PHE A 107 -7.42 -10.98 17.38
CA PHE A 107 -6.48 -9.98 16.86
C PHE A 107 -5.02 -10.32 17.24
N PRO A 108 -4.52 -11.49 16.84
CA PRO A 108 -3.12 -11.87 17.10
C PRO A 108 -2.17 -10.93 16.34
N PRO A 109 -0.89 -10.80 16.77
CA PRO A 109 0.12 -10.02 16.06
C PRO A 109 0.24 -10.39 14.56
N SER A 110 -0.04 -11.65 14.21
CA SER A 110 -0.07 -12.14 12.83
C SER A 110 -1.09 -11.46 11.92
N THR A 111 -2.05 -10.72 12.47
CA THR A 111 -2.98 -9.87 11.69
C THR A 111 -2.30 -8.64 11.10
N LEU A 112 -1.11 -8.28 11.57
CA LEU A 112 -0.27 -7.22 11.02
C LEU A 112 1.11 -7.82 10.73
N ARG A 113 1.31 -8.32 9.52
CA ARG A 113 2.50 -9.10 9.17
C ARG A 113 3.27 -8.45 8.04
N TRP A 114 4.59 -8.34 8.20
CA TRP A 114 5.53 -8.09 7.12
C TRP A 114 6.29 -9.37 6.75
N ILE A 115 6.12 -9.85 5.53
CA ILE A 115 6.89 -10.95 4.94
C ILE A 115 8.10 -10.35 4.22
N SER A 116 9.26 -10.43 4.85
CA SER A 116 10.50 -9.85 4.34
C SER A 116 11.20 -10.78 3.36
N THR A 117 11.45 -10.30 2.15
CA THR A 117 12.23 -11.03 1.12
C THR A 117 13.73 -10.70 1.19
N SER A 118 14.19 -9.89 2.15
CA SER A 118 15.56 -9.36 2.17
C SER A 118 16.65 -10.42 2.24
N GLN A 119 16.39 -11.57 2.84
CA GLN A 119 17.36 -12.66 3.00
C GLN A 119 17.30 -13.71 1.88
N GLU A 120 16.46 -13.48 0.87
CA GLU A 120 16.16 -14.50 -0.13
C GLU A 120 17.02 -14.31 -1.38
N ALA A 121 17.54 -15.40 -1.93
CA ALA A 121 18.43 -15.34 -3.10
C ALA A 121 17.73 -14.78 -4.35
N ASN A 122 16.47 -15.19 -4.57
CA ASN A 122 15.67 -14.82 -5.74
C ASN A 122 14.82 -13.56 -5.54
N ARG A 123 15.17 -12.71 -4.56
CA ARG A 123 14.37 -11.53 -4.17
C ARG A 123 14.29 -10.41 -5.21
N ARG A 124 15.12 -10.45 -6.25
CA ARG A 124 15.39 -9.31 -7.13
C ARG A 124 14.22 -8.96 -8.05
N GLU A 125 14.03 -7.66 -8.27
CA GLU A 125 13.05 -7.15 -9.23
C GLU A 125 13.49 -7.47 -10.67
N THR A 126 12.52 -7.77 -11.53
CA THR A 126 12.70 -7.90 -12.98
C THR A 126 12.20 -6.64 -13.67
N VAL A 127 13.06 -6.06 -14.52
CA VAL A 127 12.70 -4.91 -15.37
C VAL A 127 12.30 -5.43 -16.74
N ILE A 128 11.04 -5.20 -17.12
CA ILE A 128 10.50 -5.52 -18.43
C ILE A 128 10.77 -4.32 -19.34
N LEU A 129 11.62 -4.52 -20.34
CA LEU A 129 11.90 -3.55 -21.39
C LEU A 129 10.95 -3.78 -22.58
N PRO A 130 10.58 -2.72 -23.34
CA PRO A 130 9.81 -2.90 -24.56
C PRO A 130 10.66 -3.68 -25.58
N GLY A 131 10.07 -4.69 -26.23
CA GLY A 131 10.76 -5.47 -27.25
C GLY A 131 11.10 -4.63 -28.50
N ARG A 132 11.99 -5.15 -29.38
CA ARG A 132 12.39 -4.48 -30.65
C ARG A 132 11.20 -4.15 -31.57
N THR A 133 10.07 -4.84 -31.43
CA THR A 133 8.83 -4.62 -32.19
C THR A 133 7.81 -3.74 -31.47
N GLY A 134 8.12 -3.22 -30.27
CA GLY A 134 7.17 -2.47 -29.44
C GLY A 134 6.09 -3.31 -28.74
N ALA A 135 6.09 -4.64 -28.94
CA ALA A 135 5.12 -5.57 -28.36
C ALA A 135 5.44 -5.90 -26.89
N GLY A 136 5.23 -4.95 -25.98
CA GLY A 136 5.34 -5.18 -24.54
C GLY A 136 5.34 -3.88 -23.76
N LYS A 137 4.43 -3.74 -22.79
CA LYS A 137 4.41 -2.55 -21.92
C LYS A 137 5.59 -2.63 -20.95
N PRO A 138 6.46 -1.62 -20.88
CA PRO A 138 7.54 -1.59 -19.92
C PRO A 138 7.00 -1.61 -18.49
N GLY A 139 7.73 -2.21 -17.57
CA GLY A 139 7.30 -2.29 -16.18
C GLY A 139 8.29 -3.01 -15.27
N ILE A 140 8.00 -2.99 -13.98
CA ILE A 140 8.78 -3.67 -12.96
C ILE A 140 7.87 -4.68 -12.27
N CYS A 141 8.35 -5.91 -12.09
CA CYS A 141 7.67 -6.95 -11.35
C CYS A 141 8.66 -7.77 -10.52
N ASN A 142 8.14 -8.53 -9.57
CA ASN A 142 8.91 -9.39 -8.69
C ASN A 142 8.16 -10.73 -8.56
N ARG A 143 8.72 -11.77 -9.19
CA ARG A 143 8.10 -13.11 -9.24
C ARG A 143 7.98 -13.74 -7.86
N MET A 144 9.00 -13.57 -7.02
CA MET A 144 8.99 -14.09 -5.65
C MET A 144 7.88 -13.44 -4.83
N GLU A 145 7.79 -12.11 -4.83
CA GLU A 145 6.71 -11.42 -4.13
C GLU A 145 5.32 -11.78 -4.67
N ALA A 146 5.20 -12.00 -5.99
CA ALA A 146 3.94 -12.44 -6.59
C ALA A 146 3.53 -13.84 -6.09
N ASN A 147 4.47 -14.78 -5.96
CA ASN A 147 4.21 -16.11 -5.40
C ASN A 147 3.78 -16.03 -3.93
N ILE A 148 4.50 -15.23 -3.11
CA ILE A 148 4.13 -14.98 -1.71
C ILE A 148 2.73 -14.37 -1.63
N CYS A 149 2.40 -13.44 -2.53
CA CYS A 149 1.09 -12.79 -2.59
C CYS A 149 -0.02 -13.81 -2.85
N VAL A 150 0.16 -14.73 -3.82
CA VAL A 150 -0.83 -15.77 -4.08
C VAL A 150 -1.00 -16.71 -2.88
N LYS A 151 0.10 -17.07 -2.22
CA LYS A 151 0.06 -17.89 -1.01
C LYS A 151 -0.70 -17.18 0.12
N ALA A 152 -0.41 -15.90 0.35
CA ALA A 152 -1.10 -15.07 1.35
C ALA A 152 -2.60 -14.98 1.05
N VAL A 153 -2.99 -14.73 -0.20
CA VAL A 153 -4.40 -14.71 -0.63
C VAL A 153 -5.07 -16.05 -0.37
N LYS A 154 -4.42 -17.17 -0.70
CA LYS A 154 -4.95 -18.52 -0.43
C LYS A 154 -5.17 -18.77 1.07
N ASP A 155 -4.32 -18.24 1.94
CA ASP A 155 -4.50 -18.38 3.39
C ASP A 155 -5.57 -17.43 3.94
N LEU A 156 -5.69 -16.22 3.37
CA LEU A 156 -6.75 -15.27 3.71
C LEU A 156 -8.13 -15.77 3.29
N LEU A 157 -8.26 -16.46 2.16
CA LEU A 157 -9.51 -17.07 1.70
C LEU A 157 -10.09 -18.13 2.64
N LYS A 158 -9.31 -18.63 3.61
CA LYS A 158 -9.81 -19.51 4.67
C LYS A 158 -10.55 -18.75 5.78
N LYS A 159 -10.38 -17.43 5.83
CA LYS A 159 -10.85 -16.55 6.93
C LYS A 159 -11.81 -15.47 6.44
N TYR A 160 -11.64 -15.01 5.20
CA TYR A 160 -12.38 -13.90 4.61
C TYR A 160 -12.97 -14.29 3.26
N PRO A 161 -14.16 -13.77 2.90
CA PRO A 161 -14.73 -13.98 1.57
C PRO A 161 -13.90 -13.24 0.51
N LEU A 162 -13.97 -13.71 -0.74
CA LEU A 162 -13.18 -13.20 -1.86
C LEU A 162 -13.33 -11.68 -2.05
N ASN A 163 -14.55 -11.17 -1.88
CA ASN A 163 -14.90 -9.76 -2.04
C ASN A 163 -14.37 -8.86 -0.91
N GLU A 164 -13.82 -9.41 0.17
CA GLU A 164 -13.23 -8.69 1.32
C GLU A 164 -11.70 -8.77 1.35
N ILE A 165 -11.10 -9.31 0.28
CA ILE A 165 -9.65 -9.36 0.10
C ILE A 165 -9.25 -8.34 -0.96
N THR A 166 -8.15 -7.62 -0.75
CA THR A 166 -7.61 -6.68 -1.74
C THR A 166 -6.11 -6.80 -1.84
N ILE A 167 -5.59 -6.67 -3.05
CA ILE A 167 -4.17 -6.70 -3.35
C ILE A 167 -3.78 -5.35 -3.95
N ILE A 168 -2.81 -4.70 -3.32
CA ILE A 168 -2.29 -3.40 -3.72
C ILE A 168 -0.81 -3.56 -4.05
N THR A 169 -0.40 -3.04 -5.20
CA THR A 169 1.03 -3.00 -5.57
C THR A 169 1.36 -1.73 -6.35
N PRO A 170 2.56 -1.13 -6.21
CA PRO A 170 2.86 0.11 -6.93
C PRO A 170 2.87 -0.08 -8.46
N TYR A 171 3.20 -1.27 -8.96
CA TYR A 171 3.54 -1.49 -10.37
C TYR A 171 2.46 -2.27 -11.13
N ARG A 172 2.01 -1.74 -12.26
CA ARG A 172 1.03 -2.41 -13.13
C ARG A 172 1.51 -3.78 -13.63
N ALA A 173 2.79 -3.91 -13.97
CA ALA A 173 3.36 -5.20 -14.38
C ALA A 173 3.29 -6.25 -13.26
N GLN A 174 3.40 -5.84 -12.00
CA GLN A 174 3.17 -6.71 -10.86
C GLN A 174 1.69 -7.10 -10.72
N THR A 175 0.77 -6.14 -10.89
CA THR A 175 -0.67 -6.42 -10.88
C THR A 175 -1.04 -7.48 -11.92
N GLU A 176 -0.56 -7.34 -13.16
CA GLU A 176 -0.78 -8.30 -14.25
C GLU A 176 -0.21 -9.68 -13.90
N LEU A 177 1.03 -9.75 -13.39
CA LEU A 177 1.67 -11.00 -12.96
C LEU A 177 0.88 -11.71 -11.85
N ILE A 178 0.43 -10.96 -10.83
CA ILE A 178 -0.37 -11.50 -9.74
C ILE A 178 -1.71 -12.04 -10.26
N ARG A 179 -2.40 -11.28 -11.13
CA ARG A 179 -3.67 -11.72 -11.74
C ARG A 179 -3.52 -13.02 -12.51
N GLN A 180 -2.45 -13.15 -13.31
CA GLN A 180 -2.14 -14.38 -14.06
C GLN A 180 -1.93 -15.57 -13.12
N LYS A 181 -1.08 -15.42 -12.08
CA LYS A 181 -0.81 -16.50 -11.12
C LYS A 181 -2.03 -16.89 -10.29
N LEU A 182 -2.83 -15.91 -9.84
CA LEU A 182 -4.09 -16.17 -9.14
C LEU A 182 -5.06 -16.95 -10.03
N THR A 183 -5.21 -16.56 -11.30
CA THR A 183 -6.13 -17.21 -12.23
C THR A 183 -5.72 -18.67 -12.49
N SER A 184 -4.43 -18.91 -12.70
CA SER A 184 -3.88 -20.25 -12.90
C SER A 184 -4.13 -21.18 -11.71
N LEU A 185 -4.02 -20.67 -10.48
CA LEU A 185 -4.03 -21.49 -9.27
C LEU A 185 -5.39 -21.57 -8.55
N LEU A 186 -6.21 -20.53 -8.64
CA LEU A 186 -7.44 -20.39 -7.86
C LEU A 186 -8.67 -20.14 -8.74
N GLY A 187 -8.51 -19.63 -9.97
CA GLY A 187 -9.64 -19.16 -10.79
C GLY A 187 -10.66 -20.23 -11.14
N LYS A 188 -10.27 -21.51 -11.20
CA LYS A 188 -11.18 -22.64 -11.49
C LYS A 188 -12.17 -22.94 -10.36
N ASN A 189 -11.95 -22.41 -9.15
CA ASN A 189 -12.76 -22.69 -7.98
C ASN A 189 -13.91 -21.70 -7.77
N TYR A 190 -14.03 -20.69 -8.64
CA TYR A 190 -14.99 -19.59 -8.49
C TYR A 190 -15.81 -19.42 -9.76
N ASP A 191 -16.96 -18.76 -9.62
CA ASP A 191 -17.74 -18.31 -10.75
C ASP A 191 -16.89 -17.35 -11.63
N PRO A 192 -16.92 -17.49 -12.97
CA PRO A 192 -16.10 -16.66 -13.86
C PRO A 192 -16.36 -15.14 -13.73
N GLU A 193 -17.59 -14.73 -13.46
CA GLU A 193 -17.95 -13.31 -13.33
C GLU A 193 -17.50 -12.76 -11.97
N GLU A 194 -17.74 -13.50 -10.90
CA GLU A 194 -17.25 -13.15 -9.55
C GLU A 194 -15.72 -13.02 -9.54
N TRP A 195 -15.03 -14.00 -10.13
CA TRP A 195 -13.57 -14.03 -10.20
C TRP A 195 -13.03 -12.86 -11.03
N LYS A 196 -13.64 -12.59 -12.18
CA LYS A 196 -13.27 -11.44 -13.02
C LYS A 196 -13.42 -10.13 -12.25
N ASN A 197 -14.54 -9.94 -11.55
CA ASN A 197 -14.80 -8.75 -10.74
C ASN A 197 -13.74 -8.59 -9.63
N PHE A 198 -13.40 -9.66 -8.93
CA PHE A 198 -12.31 -9.65 -7.95
C PHE A 198 -10.98 -9.18 -8.57
N LEU A 199 -10.56 -9.78 -9.69
CA LEU A 199 -9.30 -9.39 -10.34
C LEU A 199 -9.29 -7.94 -10.83
N THR A 200 -10.42 -7.43 -11.33
CA THR A 200 -10.50 -6.07 -11.87
C THR A 200 -10.57 -5.01 -10.78
N CYS A 201 -11.36 -5.24 -9.72
CA CYS A 201 -11.68 -4.23 -8.72
C CYS A 201 -10.82 -4.33 -7.47
N ARG A 202 -10.30 -5.52 -7.14
CA ARG A 202 -9.60 -5.79 -5.89
C ARG A 202 -8.10 -6.09 -6.06
N VAL A 203 -7.62 -6.28 -7.29
CA VAL A 203 -6.19 -6.43 -7.59
C VAL A 203 -5.75 -5.25 -8.45
N SER A 204 -5.11 -4.24 -7.86
CA SER A 204 -4.86 -2.97 -8.55
C SER A 204 -3.62 -2.24 -8.05
N THR A 205 -3.25 -1.15 -8.73
CA THR A 205 -2.22 -0.24 -8.20
C THR A 205 -2.80 0.75 -7.21
N VAL A 206 -1.95 1.31 -6.34
CA VAL A 206 -2.36 2.31 -5.33
C VAL A 206 -3.16 3.47 -5.94
N ASP A 207 -2.78 3.95 -7.12
CA ASP A 207 -3.47 5.05 -7.82
C ASP A 207 -4.78 4.63 -8.50
N SER A 208 -4.82 3.41 -9.03
CA SER A 208 -5.99 2.88 -9.72
C SER A 208 -7.02 2.29 -8.77
N PHE A 209 -6.67 2.18 -7.47
CA PHE A 209 -7.55 1.63 -6.47
C PHE A 209 -8.66 2.64 -6.19
N GLN A 210 -9.74 2.48 -6.95
CA GLN A 210 -11.00 3.22 -6.80
C GLN A 210 -11.91 2.56 -5.75
N GLY A 211 -11.52 1.41 -5.21
CA GLY A 211 -12.27 0.64 -4.22
C GLY A 211 -12.24 1.26 -2.82
N GLY A 212 -13.24 0.89 -2.02
CA GLY A 212 -13.34 1.26 -0.60
C GLY A 212 -12.33 0.53 0.28
N GLU A 213 -12.75 0.13 1.47
CA GLU A 213 -11.93 -0.68 2.38
C GLU A 213 -12.19 -2.17 2.20
N SER A 214 -11.33 -2.98 2.80
CA SER A 214 -11.39 -4.44 2.78
C SER A 214 -10.97 -4.99 4.13
N ASP A 215 -11.57 -6.09 4.57
CA ASP A 215 -11.13 -6.74 5.81
C ASP A 215 -9.68 -7.20 5.73
N ALA A 216 -9.27 -7.77 4.60
CA ALA A 216 -7.91 -8.21 4.39
C ALA A 216 -7.24 -7.49 3.22
N VAL A 217 -6.02 -7.01 3.43
CA VAL A 217 -5.22 -6.35 2.40
C VAL A 217 -3.84 -6.99 2.31
N VAL A 218 -3.42 -7.28 1.09
CA VAL A 218 -2.06 -7.72 0.76
C VAL A 218 -1.36 -6.61 -0.02
N ILE A 219 -0.20 -6.16 0.45
CA ILE A 219 0.62 -5.16 -0.22
C ILE A 219 1.90 -5.82 -0.74
N SER A 220 2.21 -5.71 -2.03
CA SER A 220 3.50 -6.13 -2.60
C SER A 220 4.26 -4.91 -3.10
N TYR A 221 5.43 -4.64 -2.51
CA TYR A 221 6.25 -3.46 -2.79
C TYR A 221 7.16 -3.59 -4.01
N VAL A 222 7.45 -4.81 -4.45
CA VAL A 222 8.19 -5.19 -5.67
C VAL A 222 9.68 -4.86 -5.65
N ARG A 223 10.06 -3.73 -5.06
CA ARG A 223 11.39 -3.15 -5.19
C ARG A 223 12.43 -3.94 -4.41
N SER A 224 13.36 -4.52 -5.14
CA SER A 224 14.58 -5.14 -4.64
C SER A 224 15.70 -4.97 -5.66
N ASN A 225 16.59 -4.01 -5.41
CA ASN A 225 17.75 -3.74 -6.24
C ASN A 225 18.96 -3.32 -5.38
N PRO A 226 20.20 -3.52 -5.84
CA PRO A 226 21.41 -3.20 -5.07
C PRO A 226 21.53 -1.72 -4.69
N HIS A 227 20.91 -0.83 -5.47
CA HIS A 227 20.99 0.62 -5.30
C HIS A 227 19.99 1.18 -4.27
N GLY A 228 19.04 0.37 -3.78
CA GLY A 228 17.98 0.84 -2.88
C GLY A 228 17.02 1.84 -3.53
N LYS A 229 16.95 1.88 -4.87
CA LYS A 229 16.05 2.79 -5.57
C LYS A 229 14.64 2.26 -5.44
N ILE A 230 13.72 3.04 -4.88
CA ILE A 230 12.32 2.61 -4.69
C ILE A 230 11.33 3.39 -5.56
N GLY A 231 11.77 4.47 -6.21
CA GLY A 231 10.98 5.22 -7.19
C GLY A 231 9.75 5.88 -6.57
N PHE A 232 8.63 5.94 -7.30
CA PHE A 232 7.39 6.58 -6.84
C PHE A 232 6.74 5.91 -5.62
N THR A 233 7.19 4.70 -5.27
CA THR A 233 6.79 3.98 -4.05
C THR A 233 7.19 4.73 -2.78
N ASP A 234 8.15 5.65 -2.86
CA ASP A 234 8.63 6.47 -1.74
C ASP A 234 7.67 7.60 -1.31
N HIS A 235 6.54 7.76 -2.00
CA HIS A 235 5.60 8.81 -1.65
C HIS A 235 4.81 8.44 -0.37
N PRO A 236 4.97 9.16 0.75
CA PRO A 236 4.37 8.79 2.04
C PRO A 236 2.84 8.69 1.96
N ASN A 237 2.20 9.55 1.17
CA ASN A 237 0.75 9.50 0.99
C ASN A 237 0.26 8.22 0.28
N ARG A 238 1.04 7.68 -0.68
CA ARG A 238 0.70 6.42 -1.36
C ARG A 238 0.85 5.24 -0.42
N ILE A 239 1.89 5.28 0.42
CA ILE A 239 2.10 4.30 1.49
C ILE A 239 0.93 4.37 2.49
N ASN A 240 0.57 5.57 2.96
CA ASN A 240 -0.58 5.76 3.86
C ASN A 240 -1.86 5.17 3.26
N VAL A 241 -2.16 5.51 2.00
CA VAL A 241 -3.35 5.02 1.31
C VAL A 241 -3.35 3.49 1.22
N ALA A 242 -2.24 2.86 0.83
CA ALA A 242 -2.16 1.41 0.72
C ALA A 242 -2.40 0.71 2.08
N HIS A 243 -1.80 1.23 3.15
CA HIS A 243 -1.89 0.66 4.50
C HIS A 243 -3.25 0.90 5.17
N THR A 244 -3.92 2.01 4.86
CA THR A 244 -5.22 2.38 5.45
C THR A 244 -6.44 1.72 4.84
N ARG A 245 -6.28 0.90 3.78
CA ARG A 245 -7.40 0.15 3.17
C ARG A 245 -7.82 -1.07 3.98
N CYS A 246 -6.99 -1.51 4.91
CA CYS A 246 -7.23 -2.69 5.71
C CYS A 246 -8.10 -2.39 6.94
N ARG A 247 -9.08 -3.25 7.22
CA ARG A 247 -9.91 -3.17 8.44
C ARG A 247 -9.50 -4.18 9.50
N CYS A 248 -9.04 -5.38 9.10
CA CYS A 248 -8.83 -6.52 9.99
C CYS A 248 -7.41 -7.12 9.90
N GLU A 249 -6.96 -7.52 8.71
CA GLU A 249 -5.68 -8.22 8.50
C GLU A 249 -4.83 -7.64 7.35
N LEU A 250 -3.64 -7.16 7.68
CA LEU A 250 -2.69 -6.55 6.75
C LEU A 250 -1.47 -7.45 6.58
N VAL A 251 -1.23 -7.89 5.34
CA VAL A 251 -0.03 -8.62 4.95
C VAL A 251 0.80 -7.76 4.00
N VAL A 252 2.01 -7.40 4.39
CA VAL A 252 2.94 -6.64 3.58
C VAL A 252 4.06 -7.55 3.11
N ILE A 253 4.45 -7.42 1.84
CA ILE A 253 5.48 -8.22 1.20
C ILE A 253 6.48 -7.25 0.57
N GLY A 254 7.77 -7.45 0.85
CA GLY A 254 8.81 -6.64 0.25
C GLY A 254 10.20 -6.86 0.82
N ASP A 255 11.19 -6.41 0.06
CA ASP A 255 12.58 -6.39 0.50
C ASP A 255 12.82 -5.19 1.42
N LEU A 256 12.64 -5.40 2.72
CA LEU A 256 12.71 -4.36 3.74
C LEU A 256 14.06 -3.63 3.76
N GLU A 257 15.17 -4.36 3.59
CA GLU A 257 16.51 -3.76 3.49
C GLU A 257 16.66 -2.86 2.25
N CYS A 258 16.13 -3.28 1.10
CA CYS A 258 16.10 -2.42 -0.08
C CYS A 258 15.25 -1.16 0.15
N LEU A 259 14.09 -1.32 0.79
CA LEU A 259 13.14 -0.24 1.05
C LEU A 259 13.69 0.80 2.03
N LYS A 260 14.40 0.39 3.08
CA LYS A 260 15.01 1.29 4.08
C LYS A 260 16.17 2.11 3.52
N LYS A 261 16.95 1.55 2.59
CA LYS A 261 18.26 2.10 2.19
C LYS A 261 18.24 3.55 1.68
N ARG A 262 17.20 3.94 0.95
CA ARG A 262 17.07 5.30 0.38
C ARG A 262 15.65 5.84 0.43
N SER A 263 14.84 5.39 1.38
CA SER A 263 13.50 5.97 1.54
C SER A 263 13.56 7.39 2.09
N ASN A 264 12.84 8.30 1.48
CA ASN A 264 12.68 9.66 1.99
C ASN A 264 11.99 9.66 3.36
N GLY A 265 12.48 10.50 4.26
CA GLY A 265 11.89 10.70 5.59
C GLY A 265 11.86 9.43 6.48
N GLY A 266 12.69 8.43 6.17
CA GLY A 266 12.86 7.22 6.97
C GLY A 266 11.56 6.44 7.21
N ILE A 267 10.59 6.53 6.29
CA ILE A 267 9.26 5.95 6.50
C ILE A 267 9.33 4.43 6.69
N PHE A 268 10.12 3.71 5.89
CA PHE A 268 10.22 2.26 6.01
C PHE A 268 10.94 1.81 7.29
N THR A 269 11.87 2.61 7.81
CA THR A 269 12.48 2.37 9.13
C THR A 269 11.43 2.54 10.23
N ARG A 270 10.58 3.58 10.16
CA ARG A 270 9.49 3.78 11.11
C ARG A 270 8.45 2.66 11.02
N LEU A 271 8.13 2.22 9.80
CA LEU A 271 7.22 1.09 9.58
C LEU A 271 7.80 -0.19 10.19
N GLU A 272 9.07 -0.51 9.95
CA GLU A 272 9.74 -1.67 10.58
C GLU A 272 9.55 -1.67 12.10
N GLN A 273 9.84 -0.55 12.76
CA GLN A 273 9.65 -0.44 14.22
C GLN A 273 8.19 -0.62 14.61
N ALA A 274 7.26 -0.03 13.87
CA ALA A 274 5.83 -0.17 14.14
C ALA A 274 5.33 -1.62 13.94
N PHE A 275 5.83 -2.34 12.93
CA PHE A 275 5.55 -3.77 12.74
C PHE A 275 6.11 -4.61 13.89
N LEU A 276 7.33 -4.33 14.38
CA LEU A 276 7.92 -5.04 15.52
C LEU A 276 7.16 -4.79 16.84
N LEU A 277 6.52 -3.62 16.99
CA LEU A 277 5.73 -3.28 18.18
C LEU A 277 4.32 -3.85 18.15
N ASP A 278 3.65 -3.78 17.00
CA ASP A 278 2.20 -4.04 16.89
C ASP A 278 1.86 -5.37 16.22
N GLY A 279 2.79 -5.93 15.45
CA GLY A 279 2.59 -7.09 14.60
C GLY A 279 3.82 -8.01 14.58
N GLU A 280 4.18 -8.51 13.40
CA GLU A 280 5.35 -9.37 13.22
C GLU A 280 6.06 -9.13 11.89
N ILE A 281 7.38 -9.33 11.88
CA ILE A 281 8.20 -9.38 10.67
C ILE A 281 8.75 -10.81 10.55
N VAL A 282 8.40 -11.49 9.46
CA VAL A 282 8.79 -12.87 9.20
C VAL A 282 9.60 -12.97 7.90
N PRO A 283 10.69 -13.76 7.86
CA PRO A 283 11.37 -14.08 6.61
C PRO A 283 10.46 -14.85 5.65
N ALA A 284 10.58 -14.59 4.34
CA ALA A 284 9.76 -15.27 3.33
C ALA A 284 9.94 -16.80 3.30
N SER A 285 11.14 -17.28 3.63
CA SER A 285 11.46 -18.71 3.83
C SER A 285 10.63 -19.40 4.92
N GLN A 286 10.02 -18.68 5.86
CA GLN A 286 9.08 -19.25 6.83
C GLN A 286 7.66 -19.40 6.28
N VAL A 287 7.34 -18.71 5.17
CA VAL A 287 6.00 -18.66 4.57
C VAL A 287 5.90 -19.58 3.35
N LEU A 288 6.96 -19.66 2.55
CA LEU A 288 7.03 -20.51 1.36
C LEU A 288 7.77 -21.82 1.66
N LYS A 289 7.29 -22.94 1.12
CA LYS A 289 8.07 -24.19 1.12
C LYS A 289 9.32 -24.02 0.23
N PRO A 290 10.41 -24.76 0.46
CA PRO A 290 11.61 -24.71 -0.40
C PRO A 290 11.34 -24.93 -1.89
N SER A 291 10.34 -25.76 -2.22
CA SER A 291 9.88 -26.01 -3.60
C SER A 291 9.18 -24.80 -4.24
N GLU A 292 8.66 -23.87 -3.45
CA GLU A 292 7.94 -22.65 -3.89
C GLU A 292 8.88 -21.43 -3.97
N LEU A 293 10.14 -21.56 -3.52
CA LEU A 293 11.20 -20.55 -3.61
C LEU A 293 12.00 -20.64 -4.93
N GLN A 294 11.78 -21.67 -5.74
CA GLN A 294 12.48 -21.87 -6.99
C GLN A 294 11.87 -21.04 -8.14
N PRO A 295 12.68 -20.47 -9.06
CA PRO A 295 12.20 -19.58 -10.12
C PRO A 295 11.36 -20.27 -11.21
N GLU A 296 11.42 -21.61 -11.30
CA GLU A 296 11.05 -22.37 -12.50
C GLU A 296 9.76 -23.19 -12.38
N LEU A 297 9.11 -23.18 -11.23
CA LEU A 297 7.76 -23.74 -11.08
C LEU A 297 6.77 -22.57 -11.04
N PHE A 298 5.83 -22.57 -12.00
CA PHE A 298 4.74 -21.59 -12.25
C PHE A 298 5.06 -20.41 -13.18
#